data_AF-A0A1H6J2U2-F1
#
_entry.id   AF-A0A1H6J2U2-F1
#
_cell.length_a   1.000
_cell.length_b   1.000
_cell.length_c   1.000
_cell.angle_alpha   90.00
_cell.angle_beta   90.00
_cell.angle_gamma   90.00
#
_symmetry.space_group_name_H-M   'P 1'
#
loop_
_entity.id
_entity.type
_entity.pdbx_description
1 polymer ?
#
loop_
_entity_poly.entity_id
_entity_poly.type
_entity_poly.pdbx_seq_one_letter_code
_entity_poly.pdbx_strand_id
1 'polypeptide(L)'
;MKKGIFSIICLFFGMTVFAQDITNDELFLRYEAEVKRLSTSESYLNYSKINKEYYDKINNNQLFIDAPEFIEDQFEKHLKDTKFATTDEAMELYKKQQEAQDIFYNDIKKSSNLLSELQKKYEARLIFETYDLRNNSF
;
A
#
# COMPACT_ATOMS: atom_id res chain seq x y z
N MET A 1 -15.20 1.81 40.70
CA MET A 1 -16.49 2.42 40.33
C MET A 1 -16.30 3.91 40.09
N LYS A 2 -16.65 4.38 38.88
CA LYS A 2 -17.16 5.70 38.43
C LYS A 2 -16.64 6.97 39.16
N LYS A 3 -15.84 7.81 38.48
CA LYS A 3 -16.20 8.97 37.62
C LYS A 3 -16.52 10.26 38.40
N GLY A 4 -15.92 11.36 37.94
CA GLY A 4 -16.29 12.75 38.22
C GLY A 4 -15.14 13.69 37.80
N ILE A 5 -14.82 13.81 36.51
CA ILE A 5 -15.34 14.85 35.59
C ILE A 5 -15.11 16.26 36.15
N PHE A 6 -14.10 16.99 35.65
CA PHE A 6 -14.19 18.42 35.24
C PHE A 6 -12.83 18.97 34.76
N SER A 7 -12.34 18.56 33.60
CA SER A 7 -11.33 19.35 32.85
C SER A 7 -11.46 19.17 31.32
N ILE A 8 -12.63 18.73 30.85
CA ILE A 8 -12.92 18.42 29.43
C ILE A 8 -13.36 19.65 28.60
N ILE A 9 -13.35 20.88 29.14
CA ILE A 9 -14.09 22.00 28.50
C ILE A 9 -13.23 23.18 27.99
N CYS A 10 -11.92 23.27 28.24
CA CYS A 10 -11.15 24.51 27.91
C CYS A 10 -9.85 24.33 27.11
N LEU A 11 -9.80 23.38 26.17
CA LEU A 11 -8.77 23.38 25.11
C LEU A 11 -9.39 23.37 23.70
N PHE A 12 -10.57 23.99 23.58
CA PHE A 12 -11.07 24.52 22.31
C PHE A 12 -10.80 26.02 22.30
N PHE A 13 -9.68 26.48 21.73
CA PHE A 13 -9.59 27.77 21.04
C PHE A 13 -8.22 27.86 20.37
N GLY A 14 -8.10 27.22 19.22
CA GLY A 14 -6.91 27.32 18.39
C GLY A 14 -6.90 26.36 17.22
N MET A 15 -8.04 26.16 16.57
CA MET A 15 -8.20 25.73 15.17
C MET A 15 -9.68 25.39 14.95
N THR A 16 -10.47 26.39 14.60
CA THR A 16 -11.67 26.18 13.79
C THR A 16 -11.24 25.72 12.39
N VAL A 17 -10.59 24.56 12.30
CA VAL A 17 -10.52 23.83 11.04
C VAL A 17 -11.88 23.17 11.00
N PHE A 18 -12.74 23.63 10.10
CA PHE A 18 -13.98 22.94 9.77
C PHE A 18 -13.71 21.43 9.88
N ALA A 19 -14.47 20.71 10.70
CA ALA A 19 -14.60 19.27 10.51
C ALA A 19 -15.26 19.13 9.13
N GLN A 20 -14.45 19.24 8.08
CA GLN A 20 -14.89 19.09 6.71
C GLN A 20 -15.29 17.63 6.64
N ASP A 21 -16.59 17.42 6.46
CA ASP A 21 -17.16 16.10 6.31
C ASP A 21 -16.66 15.51 4.98
N ILE A 22 -15.49 14.87 5.05
CA ILE A 22 -14.83 14.21 3.94
C ILE A 22 -15.67 13.04 3.42
N THR A 23 -16.62 12.51 4.21
CA THR A 23 -17.42 11.35 3.82
C THR A 23 -18.30 11.62 2.60
N ASN A 24 -18.69 12.87 2.37
CA ASN A 24 -19.52 13.31 1.26
C ASN A 24 -18.71 14.09 0.19
N ASP A 25 -17.40 14.22 0.36
CA ASP A 25 -16.53 14.90 -0.61
C ASP A 25 -16.42 14.07 -1.89
N GLU A 26 -16.76 14.66 -3.04
CA GLU A 26 -16.76 13.97 -4.33
C GLU A 26 -15.37 13.41 -4.68
N LEU A 27 -14.29 14.11 -4.34
CA LEU A 27 -12.93 13.64 -4.58
C LEU A 27 -12.62 12.42 -3.71
N PHE A 28 -13.11 12.40 -2.47
CA PHE A 28 -12.96 11.25 -1.57
C PHE A 28 -13.77 10.04 -2.07
N LEU A 29 -15.00 10.23 -2.54
CA LEU A 29 -15.82 9.16 -3.10
C LEU A 29 -15.17 8.55 -4.35
N ARG A 30 -14.56 9.37 -5.22
CA ARG A 30 -13.79 8.90 -6.39
C ARG A 30 -12.55 8.13 -5.97
N TYR A 31 -11.81 8.62 -4.97
CA TYR A 31 -10.67 7.91 -4.39
C TYR A 31 -11.08 6.53 -3.85
N GLU A 32 -12.14 6.47 -3.03
CA GLU A 32 -12.66 5.23 -2.48
C GLU A 32 -13.03 4.22 -3.58
N ALA A 33 -13.75 4.68 -4.61
CA ALA A 33 -14.15 3.83 -5.73
C ALA A 33 -12.94 3.27 -6.49
N GLU A 34 -11.90 4.07 -6.73
CA GLU A 34 -10.69 3.60 -7.40
C GLU A 34 -9.88 2.62 -6.55
N VAL A 35 -9.76 2.84 -5.25
CA VAL A 35 -9.08 1.89 -4.36
C VAL A 35 -9.84 0.55 -4.31
N LYS A 36 -11.18 0.58 -4.28
CA LYS A 36 -12.02 -0.63 -4.39
C LYS A 36 -11.85 -1.36 -5.71
N ARG A 37 -11.78 -0.63 -6.82
CA ARG A 37 -11.52 -1.22 -8.14
C ARG A 37 -10.16 -1.92 -8.15
N LEU A 38 -9.12 -1.26 -7.62
CA LEU A 38 -7.76 -1.78 -7.60
C LEU A 38 -7.63 -3.07 -6.79
N SER A 39 -8.31 -3.22 -5.65
CA SER A 39 -8.23 -4.46 -4.86
C SER A 39 -8.81 -5.69 -5.56
N THR A 40 -9.54 -5.50 -6.67
CA THR A 40 -10.11 -6.56 -7.50
C THR A 40 -9.56 -6.57 -8.92
N SER A 41 -8.60 -5.69 -9.26
CA SER A 41 -8.07 -5.60 -10.61
C SER A 41 -7.16 -6.79 -10.92
N GLU A 42 -7.15 -7.20 -12.19
CA GLU A 42 -6.28 -8.27 -12.67
C GLU A 42 -4.80 -7.95 -12.43
N SER A 43 -4.40 -6.69 -12.60
CA SER A 43 -3.05 -6.19 -12.33
C SER A 43 -2.64 -6.42 -10.87
N TYR A 44 -3.51 -6.09 -9.91
CA TYR A 44 -3.28 -6.30 -8.48
C TYR A 44 -3.24 -7.78 -8.13
N LEU A 45 -4.20 -8.58 -8.61
CA LEU A 45 -4.26 -10.01 -8.31
C LEU A 45 -3.03 -10.75 -8.86
N ASN A 46 -2.60 -10.40 -10.08
CA ASN A 46 -1.41 -10.97 -10.70
C ASN A 46 -0.13 -10.54 -9.94
N TYR A 47 0.02 -9.24 -9.65
CA TYR A 47 1.12 -8.72 -8.85
C TYR A 47 1.18 -9.42 -7.49
N SER A 48 0.07 -9.48 -6.75
CA SER A 48 0.01 -10.11 -5.42
C SER A 48 0.41 -11.58 -5.46
N LYS A 49 0.01 -12.32 -6.50
CA LYS A 49 0.37 -13.73 -6.67
C LYS A 49 1.86 -13.90 -6.93
N ILE A 50 2.40 -13.21 -7.94
CA ILE A 50 3.82 -13.33 -8.34
C ILE A 50 4.72 -12.82 -7.22
N ASN A 51 4.37 -11.71 -6.60
CA ASN A 51 5.13 -11.13 -5.50
C ASN A 51 5.18 -12.12 -4.33
N LYS A 52 4.05 -12.71 -3.93
CA LYS A 52 4.03 -13.76 -2.91
C LYS A 52 4.95 -14.93 -3.25
N GLU A 53 4.86 -15.45 -4.48
CA GLU A 53 5.73 -16.54 -4.93
C GLU A 53 7.22 -16.19 -4.83
N TYR A 54 7.59 -14.98 -5.28
CA TYR A 54 8.96 -14.49 -5.20
C TYR A 54 9.44 -14.43 -3.75
N TYR A 55 8.70 -13.74 -2.87
CA TYR A 55 9.05 -13.60 -1.44
C TYR A 55 9.12 -14.95 -0.71
N ASP A 56 8.20 -15.88 -1.04
CA ASP A 56 8.22 -17.24 -0.49
C ASP A 56 9.47 -18.02 -0.92
N LYS A 57 9.96 -17.81 -2.15
CA LYS A 57 11.15 -18.48 -2.70
C LYS A 57 12.47 -17.84 -2.26
N ILE A 58 12.56 -16.51 -2.15
CA ILE A 58 13.72 -15.85 -1.51
C ILE A 58 13.71 -16.00 0.01
N ASN A 59 12.68 -16.65 0.58
CA ASN A 59 12.51 -16.86 2.02
C ASN A 59 12.51 -15.56 2.82
N ASN A 60 11.93 -14.49 2.26
CA ASN A 60 11.93 -13.13 2.82
C ASN A 60 13.33 -12.60 3.19
N ASN A 61 14.38 -13.05 2.50
CA ASN A 61 15.74 -12.61 2.77
C ASN A 61 15.98 -11.19 2.23
N GLN A 62 16.31 -10.26 3.13
CA GLN A 62 16.53 -8.83 2.84
C GLN A 62 17.59 -8.57 1.77
N LEU A 63 18.59 -9.44 1.62
CA LEU A 63 19.63 -9.28 0.59
C LEU A 63 19.05 -9.18 -0.83
N PHE A 64 17.94 -9.89 -1.10
CA PHE A 64 17.27 -9.90 -2.40
C PHE A 64 16.19 -8.82 -2.54
N ILE A 65 15.95 -8.05 -1.48
CA ILE A 65 14.97 -6.96 -1.41
C ILE A 65 15.69 -5.62 -1.57
N ASP A 66 16.84 -5.47 -0.89
CA ASP A 66 17.51 -4.18 -0.70
C ASP A 66 18.52 -3.82 -1.79
N ALA A 67 18.92 -4.78 -2.64
CA ALA A 67 19.96 -4.61 -3.67
C ALA A 67 19.54 -5.14 -5.06
N PRO A 68 18.47 -4.59 -5.68
CA PRO A 68 17.96 -5.06 -6.98
C PRO A 68 18.97 -4.91 -8.13
N GLU A 69 19.92 -3.97 -8.05
CA GLU A 69 20.95 -3.72 -9.08
C GLU A 69 22.03 -4.81 -9.15
N PHE A 70 22.16 -5.66 -8.13
CA PHE A 70 23.10 -6.78 -8.09
C PHE A 70 22.38 -8.12 -7.95
N ILE A 71 21.10 -8.18 -8.31
CA ILE A 71 20.25 -9.34 -7.98
C ILE A 71 20.75 -10.66 -8.59
N GLU A 72 21.35 -10.62 -9.78
CA GLU A 72 21.93 -11.79 -10.43
C GLU A 72 23.12 -12.33 -9.62
N ASP A 73 24.08 -11.46 -9.29
CA ASP A 73 25.19 -11.75 -8.37
C ASP A 73 24.71 -12.30 -7.02
N GLN A 74 23.61 -11.76 -6.47
CA GLN A 74 23.02 -12.24 -5.22
C GLN A 74 22.52 -13.68 -5.39
N PHE A 75 21.80 -13.98 -6.48
CA PHE A 75 21.36 -15.34 -6.74
C PHE A 75 22.52 -16.30 -6.98
N GLU A 76 23.58 -15.89 -7.68
CA GLU A 76 24.77 -16.73 -7.86
C GLU A 76 25.47 -17.07 -6.53
N LYS A 77 25.61 -16.09 -5.63
CA LYS A 77 26.34 -16.26 -4.36
C LYS A 77 25.50 -16.92 -3.26
N HIS A 78 24.20 -16.67 -3.27
CA HIS A 78 23.28 -16.99 -2.17
C HIS A 78 22.12 -17.90 -2.58
N LEU A 79 22.19 -18.59 -3.73
CA LEU A 79 21.15 -19.53 -4.18
C LEU A 79 20.74 -20.53 -3.08
N LYS A 80 21.72 -21.05 -2.35
CA LYS A 80 21.54 -22.00 -1.25
C LYS A 80 20.67 -21.48 -0.10
N ASP A 81 20.54 -20.17 0.04
CA ASP A 81 19.76 -19.50 1.07
C ASP A 81 18.30 -19.26 0.61
N THR A 82 17.97 -19.72 -0.60
CA THR A 82 16.66 -19.61 -1.24
C THR A 82 16.02 -20.98 -1.49
N LYS A 83 14.81 -21.01 -2.05
CA LYS A 83 14.11 -22.22 -2.50
C LYS A 83 14.14 -22.40 -4.03
N PHE A 84 14.97 -21.63 -4.74
CA PHE A 84 15.16 -21.79 -6.18
C PHE A 84 16.10 -22.98 -6.45
N ALA A 85 15.82 -23.71 -7.53
CA ALA A 85 16.68 -24.81 -7.98
C ALA A 85 17.90 -24.29 -8.74
N THR A 86 17.73 -23.20 -9.49
CA THR A 86 18.79 -22.58 -10.30
C THR A 86 18.71 -21.06 -10.26
N THR A 87 19.82 -20.39 -10.58
CA THR A 87 19.87 -18.94 -10.80
C THR A 87 18.93 -18.51 -11.93
N ASP A 88 18.84 -19.29 -13.02
CA ASP A 88 17.95 -18.98 -14.15
C ASP A 88 16.47 -18.94 -13.73
N GLU A 89 16.03 -19.91 -12.92
CA GLU A 89 14.66 -19.93 -12.37
C GLU A 89 14.40 -18.69 -11.50
N ALA A 90 15.38 -18.32 -10.67
CA ALA A 90 15.30 -17.16 -9.81
C ALA A 90 15.19 -15.85 -10.61
N MET A 91 16.03 -15.71 -11.63
CA MET A 91 16.04 -14.54 -12.52
C MET A 91 14.77 -14.44 -13.37
N GLU A 92 14.20 -15.56 -13.80
CA GLU A 92 12.92 -15.56 -14.53
C GLU A 92 11.78 -15.06 -13.63
N LEU A 93 11.68 -15.56 -12.40
CA LEU A 93 10.64 -15.11 -11.47
C LEU A 93 10.83 -13.66 -11.04
N TYR A 94 12.08 -13.22 -10.83
CA TYR A 94 12.39 -11.82 -10.56
C TYR A 94 11.91 -10.89 -11.68
N LYS A 95 12.22 -11.21 -12.94
CA LYS A 95 11.75 -10.42 -14.11
C LYS A 95 10.23 -10.34 -14.16
N LYS A 96 9.53 -11.48 -13.97
CA LYS A 96 8.06 -11.53 -13.90
C LYS A 96 7.51 -10.64 -12.78
N GLN A 97 8.19 -10.62 -11.62
CA GLN A 97 7.81 -9.79 -10.48
C GLN A 97 7.96 -8.30 -10.81
N GLN A 98 9.07 -7.90 -11.44
CA GLN A 98 9.30 -6.51 -11.87
C GLN A 98 8.27 -6.06 -12.90
N GLU A 99 8.00 -6.87 -13.93
CA GLU A 99 6.99 -6.58 -14.95
C GLU A 99 5.59 -6.42 -14.34
N ALA A 100 5.21 -7.32 -13.43
CA ALA A 100 3.92 -7.23 -12.75
C ALA A 100 3.82 -5.99 -11.85
N GLN A 101 4.93 -5.61 -11.19
CA GLN A 101 5.02 -4.40 -10.38
C GLN A 101 4.84 -3.15 -11.22
N ASP A 102 5.48 -3.05 -12.39
CA ASP A 102 5.36 -1.91 -13.29
C ASP A 102 3.93 -1.74 -13.82
N ILE A 103 3.27 -2.86 -14.18
CA ILE A 103 1.87 -2.85 -14.61
C ILE A 103 0.97 -2.37 -13.47
N PHE A 104 1.14 -2.90 -12.27
CA PHE A 104 0.36 -2.49 -11.10
C PHE A 104 0.60 -1.02 -10.74
N TYR A 105 1.86 -0.56 -10.78
CA TYR A 105 2.22 0.84 -10.55
C TYR A 105 1.57 1.80 -11.55
N ASN A 106 1.43 1.39 -12.81
CA ASN A 106 0.68 2.17 -13.78
C ASN A 106 -0.83 2.23 -13.46
N ASP A 107 -1.41 1.14 -12.94
CA ASP A 107 -2.83 1.08 -12.58
C ASP A 107 -3.14 1.90 -11.31
N ILE A 108 -2.24 1.94 -10.32
CA ILE A 108 -2.45 2.73 -9.10
C ILE A 108 -2.33 4.26 -9.32
N LYS A 109 -1.72 4.73 -10.42
CA LYS A 109 -1.48 6.17 -10.70
C LYS A 109 -2.74 7.02 -10.48
N LYS A 110 -3.89 6.53 -10.93
CA LYS A 110 -5.16 7.25 -10.77
C LYS A 110 -5.52 7.45 -9.30
N SER A 111 -5.43 6.40 -8.49
CA SER A 111 -5.69 6.49 -7.03
C SER A 111 -4.66 7.36 -6.31
N SER A 112 -3.38 7.28 -6.69
CA SER A 112 -2.31 8.11 -6.13
C SER A 112 -2.49 9.59 -6.44
N ASN A 113 -2.95 9.92 -7.66
CA ASN A 113 -3.27 11.29 -8.05
C ASN A 113 -4.47 11.82 -7.24
N LEU A 114 -5.54 11.02 -7.08
CA LEU A 114 -6.70 11.39 -6.27
C LEU A 114 -6.31 11.59 -4.79
N LEU A 115 -5.46 10.74 -4.23
CA LEU A 115 -4.92 10.90 -2.88
C LEU A 115 -4.10 12.19 -2.74
N SER A 116 -3.24 12.49 -3.72
CA SER A 116 -2.44 13.71 -3.73
C SER A 116 -3.30 14.97 -3.79
N GLU A 117 -4.40 14.96 -4.57
CA GLU A 117 -5.38 16.03 -4.60
C GLU A 117 -6.13 16.16 -3.25
N LEU A 118 -6.49 15.03 -2.61
CA LEU A 118 -7.12 15.04 -1.29
C LEU A 118 -6.20 15.61 -0.22
N GLN A 119 -4.91 15.29 -0.26
CA GLN A 119 -3.90 15.76 0.68
C GLN A 119 -3.65 17.28 0.60
N LYS A 120 -4.09 17.95 -0.47
CA LYS A 120 -4.11 19.42 -0.53
C LYS A 120 -5.22 20.03 0.33
N LYS A 121 -6.25 19.25 0.68
CA LYS A 121 -7.45 19.67 1.43
C LYS A 121 -7.52 19.10 2.84
N TYR A 122 -7.05 17.86 3.01
CA TYR A 122 -7.22 17.07 4.22
C TYR A 122 -5.89 16.48 4.68
N GLU A 123 -5.75 16.27 5.98
CA GLU A 123 -4.64 15.48 6.51
C GLU A 123 -4.74 14.03 6.03
N ALA A 124 -3.59 13.42 5.71
CA ALA A 124 -3.50 12.02 5.30
C ALA A 124 -4.21 11.07 6.28
N ARG A 125 -4.06 11.35 7.59
CA ARG A 125 -4.70 10.59 8.66
C ARG A 125 -6.22 10.55 8.50
N LEU A 126 -6.86 11.71 8.29
CA LEU A 126 -8.31 11.80 8.14
C LEU A 126 -8.81 11.04 6.90
N ILE A 127 -8.06 11.10 5.80
CA ILE A 127 -8.38 10.37 4.56
C ILE A 127 -8.40 8.86 4.82
N PHE A 128 -7.35 8.33 5.46
CA PHE A 128 -7.25 6.89 5.73
C PHE A 128 -8.24 6.41 6.78
N GLU A 129 -8.42 7.14 7.88
CA GLU A 129 -9.42 6.79 8.91
C GLU A 129 -10.84 6.77 8.32
N THR A 130 -11.18 7.73 7.44
CA THR A 130 -12.48 7.76 6.77
C THR A 130 -12.66 6.58 5.81
N TYR A 131 -11.63 6.25 5.04
CA TYR A 131 -11.66 5.08 4.15
C TYR A 131 -11.86 3.79 4.95
N ASP A 132 -11.10 3.61 6.04
CA ASP A 132 -11.18 2.43 6.90
C ASP A 132 -12.57 2.29 7.55
N LEU A 133 -13.08 3.38 8.13
CA LEU A 133 -14.41 3.43 8.75
C LEU A 133 -15.55 3.05 7.80
N ARG A 134 -15.41 3.27 6.49
CA ARG A 134 -16.45 2.96 5.49
C ARG A 134 -16.35 1.56 4.90
N ASN A 135 -15.18 0.94 4.98
CA ASN A 135 -14.87 -0.26 4.20
C ASN A 135 -14.46 -1.46 5.06
N ASN A 136 -14.05 -1.22 6.30
CA ASN A 136 -13.57 -2.24 7.23
C ASN A 136 -14.26 -2.16 8.60
N SER A 137 -15.42 -1.49 8.68
CA SER A 137 -16.19 -1.38 9.92
C SER A 137 -16.70 -2.76 10.36
N PHE A 138 -16.20 -3.20 11.52
CA PHE A 138 -16.69 -4.36 12.27
C PHE A 138 -18.00 -4.06 12.99
#